data_AF-A0A9E5I304-F1
#
_entry.id   AF-A0A9E5I304-F1
#
_cell.length_a   1.000
_cell.length_b   1.000
_cell.length_c   1.000
_cell.angle_alpha   90.00
_cell.angle_beta   90.00
_cell.angle_gamma   90.00
#
_symmetry.space_group_name_H-M   'P 1'
#
loop_
_entity.id
_entity.type
_entity.pdbx_description
1 polymer ?
#
loop_
_entity_poly.entity_id
_entity_poly.type
_entity_poly.pdbx_seq_one_letter_code
_entity_poly.pdbx_strand_id
1 'polypeptide(L)'
;YLLKAENIRMNGPTALPTGNKNSIQDTEKVFGLMVHMSTSLGVNCAYCHNTRSMPEWSQSPPQRMTAWYGIRMVRDLNNNYMVPLTGVFPAHRLGPEGDVLKNNCTTCHQGAYKPLYGVSMLKDYPFLTGTPAPRVAPKPAEKSNTVAMK
;
A
#
# COMPACT_ATOMS: atom_id res chain seq x y z
N TYR A 1 3.45 1.35 10.19
CA TYR A 1 3.00 0.84 8.86
C TYR A 1 2.83 1.86 7.73
N LEU A 2 2.17 3.02 7.92
CA LEU A 2 1.88 3.99 6.84
C LEU A 2 2.85 5.18 6.77
N LEU A 3 3.70 5.33 7.80
CA LEU A 3 4.89 6.17 7.77
C LEU A 3 6.13 5.27 7.62
N LYS A 4 6.39 4.41 8.62
CA LYS A 4 7.47 3.40 8.59
C LYS A 4 7.14 2.19 7.72
N ALA A 5 8.17 1.54 7.18
CA ALA A 5 8.08 0.34 6.36
C ALA A 5 8.15 -0.98 7.17
N GLU A 6 7.38 -1.06 8.26
CA GLU A 6 7.32 -2.26 9.12
C GLU A 6 6.74 -3.48 8.39
N ASN A 7 7.12 -4.68 8.84
CA ASN A 7 6.69 -5.94 8.27
C ASN A 7 5.19 -6.18 8.54
N ILE A 8 4.45 -6.57 7.48
CA ILE A 8 3.00 -6.86 7.54
C ILE A 8 2.74 -8.38 7.36
N ARG A 9 3.78 -9.17 7.08
CA ARG A 9 3.65 -10.63 6.86
C ARG A 9 3.89 -11.38 8.16
N MET A 10 2.82 -11.98 8.70
CA MET A 10 2.86 -12.67 10.00
C MET A 10 2.91 -14.20 9.88
N ASN A 11 2.28 -14.76 8.84
CA ASN A 11 2.22 -16.20 8.59
C ASN A 11 3.60 -16.78 8.21
N GLY A 12 3.88 -18.00 8.69
CA GLY A 12 5.01 -18.80 8.23
C GLY A 12 4.73 -19.44 6.86
N PRO A 13 5.77 -19.72 6.05
CA PRO A 13 5.61 -20.31 4.72
C PRO A 13 5.43 -21.84 4.74
N THR A 14 5.63 -22.49 5.89
CA THR A 14 5.56 -23.95 6.06
C THR A 14 4.50 -24.34 7.07
N ALA A 15 3.99 -25.57 6.96
CA ALA A 15 3.01 -26.12 7.90
C ALA A 15 3.61 -26.34 9.31
N LEU A 16 4.85 -26.83 9.38
CA LEU A 16 5.57 -27.01 10.64
C LEU A 16 6.32 -25.74 11.04
N PRO A 17 6.56 -25.51 12.34
CA PRO A 17 7.36 -24.38 12.80
C PRO A 17 8.81 -24.47 12.30
N THR A 18 9.21 -23.51 11.45
CA THR A 18 10.57 -23.42 10.86
C THR A 18 11.28 -22.12 11.28
N GLY A 19 10.96 -21.60 12.46
CA GLY A 19 11.61 -20.41 13.01
C GLY A 19 10.91 -19.08 12.72
N ASN A 20 9.60 -19.09 12.42
CA ASN A 20 8.79 -17.86 12.47
C ASN A 20 8.75 -17.34 13.91
N LYS A 21 9.23 -16.11 14.13
CA LYS A 21 9.33 -15.46 15.45
C LYS A 21 8.29 -14.36 15.68
N ASN A 22 7.35 -14.16 14.74
CA ASN A 22 6.30 -13.15 14.91
C ASN A 22 5.44 -13.51 16.13
N SER A 23 5.19 -12.53 17.00
CA SER A 23 4.33 -12.72 18.16
C SER A 23 2.85 -12.55 17.83
N ILE A 24 1.97 -12.94 18.75
CA ILE A 24 0.54 -12.64 18.66
C ILE A 24 0.31 -11.13 18.68
N GLN A 25 1.07 -10.38 19.48
CA GLN A 25 0.97 -8.91 19.52
C GLN A 25 1.33 -8.27 18.16
N ASP A 26 2.33 -8.81 17.45
CA ASP A 26 2.64 -8.33 16.10
C ASP A 26 1.51 -8.62 15.12
N THR A 27 0.87 -9.77 15.29
CA THR A 27 -0.31 -10.17 14.50
C THR A 27 -1.50 -9.24 14.78
N GLU A 28 -1.76 -8.87 16.02
CA GLU A 28 -2.81 -7.93 16.41
C GLU A 28 -2.58 -6.54 15.81
N LYS A 29 -1.34 -6.04 15.81
CA LYS A 29 -0.99 -4.76 15.15
C LYS A 29 -1.29 -4.78 13.65
N VAL A 30 -0.95 -5.88 12.97
CA VAL A 30 -1.28 -6.05 11.54
C VAL A 30 -2.78 -6.18 11.33
N PHE A 31 -3.47 -6.91 12.19
CA PHE A 31 -4.93 -7.02 12.13
C PHE A 31 -5.60 -5.65 12.26
N GLY A 32 -5.15 -4.80 13.20
CA GLY A 32 -5.61 -3.42 13.33
C GLY A 32 -5.39 -2.59 12.07
N LEU A 33 -4.25 -2.74 11.38
CA LEU A 33 -4.01 -2.11 10.08
C LEU A 33 -5.02 -2.59 9.02
N MET A 34 -5.29 -3.90 8.94
CA MET A 34 -6.22 -4.46 7.97
C MET A 34 -7.67 -4.02 8.23
N VAL A 35 -8.07 -3.89 9.49
CA VAL A 35 -9.36 -3.31 9.89
C VAL A 35 -9.44 -1.85 9.45
N HIS A 36 -8.42 -1.03 9.73
CA HIS A 36 -8.36 0.36 9.26
C HIS A 36 -8.51 0.47 7.74
N MET A 37 -7.83 -0.38 6.97
CA MET A 37 -7.97 -0.40 5.51
C MET A 37 -9.40 -0.76 5.08
N SER A 38 -10.00 -1.77 5.70
CA SER A 38 -11.37 -2.21 5.40
C SER A 38 -12.39 -1.10 5.66
N THR A 39 -12.33 -0.47 6.85
CA THR A 39 -13.19 0.66 7.21
C THR A 39 -12.98 1.86 6.29
N SER A 40 -11.73 2.19 5.96
CA SER A 40 -11.40 3.33 5.11
C SER A 40 -11.98 3.22 3.70
N LEU A 41 -12.11 1.99 3.18
CA LEU A 41 -12.62 1.71 1.85
C LEU A 41 -14.11 1.31 1.86
N GLY A 42 -14.73 1.13 3.02
CA GLY A 42 -16.12 0.66 3.12
C GLY A 42 -16.32 -0.76 2.60
N VAL A 43 -15.33 -1.63 2.82
CA VAL A 43 -15.34 -3.02 2.35
C VAL A 43 -15.04 -4.00 3.50
N ASN A 44 -15.10 -5.29 3.23
CA ASN A 44 -14.68 -6.34 4.16
C ASN A 44 -13.37 -7.01 3.71
N CYS A 45 -12.88 -7.94 4.53
CA CYS A 45 -11.64 -8.68 4.26
C CYS A 45 -11.67 -9.44 2.92
N ALA A 46 -12.85 -9.93 2.52
CA ALA A 46 -13.03 -10.72 1.30
C ALA A 46 -12.81 -9.91 0.02
N TYR A 47 -12.83 -8.58 0.12
CA TYR A 47 -12.47 -7.69 -0.99
C TYR A 47 -11.01 -7.86 -1.43
N CYS A 48 -10.12 -8.27 -0.52
CA CYS A 48 -8.69 -8.44 -0.77
C CYS A 48 -8.15 -9.85 -0.48
N HIS A 49 -8.90 -10.71 0.23
CA HIS A 49 -8.39 -12.01 0.67
C HIS A 49 -9.42 -13.12 0.52
N ASN A 50 -8.93 -14.36 0.35
CA ASN A 50 -9.66 -15.53 0.82
C ASN A 50 -9.25 -15.79 2.28
N THR A 51 -10.17 -15.63 3.23
CA THR A 51 -9.82 -15.63 4.66
C THR A 51 -9.36 -16.99 5.18
N ARG A 52 -9.61 -18.10 4.46
CA ARG A 52 -9.04 -19.42 4.79
C ARG A 52 -7.51 -19.43 4.68
N SER A 53 -6.93 -18.54 3.87
CA SER A 53 -5.48 -18.37 3.72
C SER A 53 -5.16 -16.93 3.29
N MET A 54 -5.10 -16.03 4.27
CA MET A 54 -4.74 -14.62 4.08
C MET A 54 -3.40 -14.38 3.34
N PRO A 55 -2.30 -15.14 3.58
CA PRO A 55 -1.05 -14.86 2.91
C PRO A 55 -1.06 -15.24 1.42
N GLU A 56 -1.93 -16.16 0.99
CA GLU A 56 -1.90 -16.77 -0.34
C GLU A 56 -2.31 -15.78 -1.45
N TRP A 57 -1.36 -15.42 -2.30
CA TRP A 57 -1.58 -14.44 -3.37
C TRP A 57 -2.37 -15.01 -4.53
N SER A 58 -2.16 -16.28 -4.88
CA SER A 58 -2.88 -16.93 -5.99
C SER A 58 -4.39 -17.05 -5.75
N GLN A 59 -4.82 -16.99 -4.49
CA GLN A 59 -6.22 -17.05 -4.06
C GLN A 59 -6.78 -15.67 -3.66
N SER A 60 -6.01 -14.61 -3.86
CA SER A 60 -6.44 -13.24 -3.53
C SER A 60 -7.06 -12.54 -4.73
N PRO A 61 -8.12 -11.75 -4.54
CA PRO A 61 -8.63 -10.83 -5.55
C PRO A 61 -7.56 -9.82 -6.01
N PRO A 62 -7.63 -9.31 -7.26
CA PRO A 62 -6.66 -8.36 -7.80
C PRO A 62 -6.54 -7.06 -7.00
N GLN A 63 -7.59 -6.68 -6.25
CA GLN A 63 -7.60 -5.52 -5.36
C GLN A 63 -6.47 -5.57 -4.32
N ARG A 64 -6.03 -6.76 -3.90
CA ARG A 64 -4.90 -6.92 -2.98
C ARG A 64 -3.59 -6.37 -3.56
N MET A 65 -3.38 -6.52 -4.87
CA MET A 65 -2.21 -5.96 -5.56
C MET A 65 -2.28 -4.43 -5.58
N THR A 66 -3.45 -3.86 -5.89
CA THR A 66 -3.66 -2.40 -5.82
C THR A 66 -3.42 -1.86 -4.41
N ALA A 67 -3.97 -2.53 -3.39
CA ALA A 67 -3.77 -2.15 -1.99
C ALA A 67 -2.29 -2.27 -1.56
N TRP A 68 -1.56 -3.26 -2.08
CA TRP A 68 -0.13 -3.40 -1.85
C TRP A 68 0.63 -2.16 -2.33
N TYR A 69 0.36 -1.68 -3.55
CA TYR A 69 0.95 -0.44 -4.06
C TYR A 69 0.43 0.79 -3.30
N GLY A 70 -0.85 0.82 -2.92
CA GLY A 70 -1.44 1.89 -2.11
C GLY A 70 -0.70 2.13 -0.79
N ILE A 71 -0.28 1.06 -0.10
CA ILE A 71 0.55 1.19 1.12
C ILE A 71 1.88 1.89 0.83
N ARG A 72 2.53 1.61 -0.31
CA ARG A 72 3.79 2.26 -0.69
C ARG A 72 3.57 3.72 -1.06
N MET A 73 2.51 4.00 -1.81
CA MET A 73 2.11 5.36 -2.16
C MET A 73 1.89 6.22 -0.90
N VAL A 74 1.14 5.73 0.09
CA VAL A 74 0.92 6.49 1.34
C VAL A 74 2.21 6.70 2.12
N ARG A 75 3.12 5.71 2.14
CA ARG A 75 4.45 5.88 2.74
C ARG A 75 5.25 6.96 2.02
N ASP A 76 5.24 6.97 0.69
CA ASP A 76 5.91 7.97 -0.12
C ASP A 76 5.37 9.38 0.16
N LEU A 77 4.04 9.55 0.10
CA LEU A 77 3.35 10.81 0.43
C LEU A 77 3.76 11.33 1.82
N ASN A 78 3.76 10.45 2.83
CA ASN A 78 4.07 10.85 4.19
C ASN A 78 5.55 11.22 4.39
N ASN A 79 6.48 10.41 3.87
CA ASN A 79 7.92 10.62 4.12
C ASN A 79 8.52 11.71 3.23
N ASN A 80 8.10 11.80 1.96
CA ASN A 80 8.73 12.68 0.99
C ASN A 80 8.01 14.03 0.84
N TYR A 81 6.77 14.16 1.34
CA TYR A 81 6.00 15.40 1.26
C TYR A 81 5.58 15.91 2.63
N MET A 82 4.84 15.12 3.42
CA MET A 82 4.28 15.65 4.67
C MET A 82 5.34 15.93 5.74
N VAL A 83 6.19 14.95 6.07
CA VAL A 83 7.20 15.10 7.14
C VAL A 83 8.17 16.28 6.89
N PRO A 84 8.72 16.48 5.67
CA PRO A 84 9.57 17.64 5.39
C PRO A 84 8.88 19.00 5.57
N LEU A 85 7.55 19.04 5.44
CA LEU A 85 6.78 20.27 5.58
C LEU A 85 6.43 20.64 7.02
N THR A 86 6.71 19.78 8.02
CA THR A 86 6.33 20.01 9.43
C THR A 86 6.70 21.40 9.94
N GLY A 87 7.91 21.89 9.64
CA GLY A 87 8.38 23.20 10.09
C GLY A 87 7.71 24.42 9.43
N VAL A 88 6.97 24.21 8.34
CA VAL A 88 6.23 25.25 7.61
C VAL A 88 4.80 25.41 8.17
N PHE A 89 4.25 24.36 8.78
CA PHE A 89 2.90 24.39 9.31
C PHE A 89 2.81 25.23 10.60
N PRO A 90 1.75 26.03 10.78
CA PRO A 90 1.51 26.72 12.03
C PRO A 90 1.17 25.72 13.14
N ALA A 91 1.39 26.10 14.40
CA ALA A 91 1.23 25.22 15.56
C ALA A 91 -0.14 24.53 15.65
N HIS A 92 -1.23 25.19 15.22
CA HIS A 92 -2.59 24.62 15.26
C HIS A 92 -2.83 23.50 14.22
N ARG A 93 -1.87 23.23 13.33
CA ARG A 93 -1.91 22.13 12.35
C ARG A 93 -1.01 20.96 12.76
N LEU A 94 -0.37 21.06 13.93
CA LEU A 94 0.45 20.02 14.53
C LEU A 94 -0.36 19.29 15.60
N GLY A 95 -0.07 18.00 15.78
CA GLY A 95 -0.59 17.23 16.89
C GLY A 95 0.11 17.58 18.22
N PRO A 96 -0.34 16.98 19.34
CA PRO A 96 0.25 17.22 20.67
C PRO A 96 1.76 16.93 20.75
N GLU A 97 2.24 16.00 19.93
CA GLU A 97 3.67 15.63 19.85
C GLU A 97 4.46 16.49 18.85
N GLY A 98 3.86 17.55 18.29
CA GLY A 98 4.49 18.44 17.31
C GLY A 98 4.52 17.90 15.88
N ASP A 99 3.88 16.75 15.65
CA ASP A 99 3.89 16.09 14.35
C ASP A 99 2.81 16.65 13.41
N VAL A 100 3.13 16.78 12.13
CA VAL A 100 2.19 17.27 11.11
C VAL A 100 1.14 16.22 10.77
N LEU A 101 -0.07 16.68 10.43
CA LEU A 101 -1.10 15.82 9.83
C LEU A 101 -0.56 15.02 8.64
N LYS A 102 -0.83 13.71 8.62
CA LYS A 102 -0.32 12.78 7.61
C LYS A 102 -1.45 12.08 6.88
N ASN A 103 -1.14 11.58 5.69
CA ASN A 103 -2.07 10.84 4.85
C ASN A 103 -2.27 9.42 5.38
N ASN A 104 -3.51 8.94 5.30
CA ASN A 104 -3.88 7.54 5.46
C ASN A 104 -4.88 7.13 4.38
N CYS A 105 -5.42 5.91 4.49
CA CYS A 105 -6.40 5.41 3.53
C CYS A 105 -7.69 6.24 3.54
N THR A 106 -8.18 6.61 4.73
CA THR A 106 -9.40 7.39 4.93
C THR A 106 -9.30 8.80 4.32
N THR A 107 -8.12 9.42 4.31
CA THR A 107 -7.91 10.78 3.77
C THR A 107 -8.50 10.95 2.37
N CYS A 108 -8.31 9.95 1.50
CA CYS A 108 -8.84 9.98 0.13
C CYS A 108 -10.10 9.13 -0.04
N HIS A 109 -10.15 7.93 0.55
CA HIS A 109 -11.24 6.99 0.29
C HIS A 109 -12.54 7.35 1.01
N GLN A 110 -12.45 7.89 2.23
CA GLN A 110 -13.62 8.38 3.00
C GLN A 110 -14.79 7.38 3.07
N GLY A 111 -14.49 6.08 3.22
CA GLY A 111 -15.51 5.02 3.31
C GLY A 111 -15.98 4.46 1.96
N ALA A 112 -15.35 4.86 0.85
CA ALA A 112 -15.67 4.34 -0.49
C ALA A 112 -14.49 3.55 -1.10
N TYR A 113 -14.81 2.47 -1.82
CA TYR A 113 -13.82 1.57 -2.42
C TYR A 113 -12.93 2.27 -3.46
N LYS A 114 -13.41 3.37 -4.02
CA LYS A 114 -12.64 4.35 -4.79
C LYS A 114 -13.01 5.75 -4.30
N PRO A 115 -12.04 6.69 -4.18
CA PRO A 115 -12.35 8.09 -3.88
C PRO A 115 -13.41 8.63 -4.83
N LEU A 116 -14.45 9.28 -4.28
CA LEU A 116 -15.57 9.83 -5.05
C LEU A 116 -16.22 8.79 -5.99
N TYR A 117 -16.29 7.53 -5.57
CA TYR A 117 -16.77 6.39 -6.36
C TYR A 117 -16.08 6.19 -7.73
N GLY A 118 -14.88 6.75 -7.89
CA GLY A 118 -14.08 6.60 -9.12
C GLY A 118 -14.36 7.63 -10.21
N VAL A 119 -15.04 8.73 -9.90
CA VAL A 119 -15.16 9.87 -10.83
C VAL A 119 -13.76 10.41 -11.16
N SER A 120 -13.41 10.46 -12.44
CA SER A 120 -12.11 10.95 -12.91
C SER A 120 -12.19 12.44 -13.24
N MET A 121 -11.71 13.29 -12.33
CA MET A 121 -11.60 14.74 -12.54
C MET A 121 -10.30 15.13 -13.29
N LEU A 122 -9.32 14.22 -13.37
CA LEU A 122 -7.99 14.52 -13.90
C LEU A 122 -8.00 14.94 -15.38
N LYS A 123 -9.01 14.50 -16.15
CA LYS A 123 -9.14 14.85 -17.58
C LYS A 123 -9.30 16.35 -17.81
N ASP A 124 -9.91 17.04 -16.87
CA ASP A 124 -10.18 18.49 -16.96
C ASP A 124 -8.96 19.32 -16.51
N TYR A 125 -7.96 18.69 -15.90
CA TYR A 125 -6.78 19.33 -15.32
C TYR A 125 -5.47 18.64 -15.76
N PRO A 126 -5.09 18.72 -17.04
CA PRO A 126 -3.94 17.98 -17.60
C PRO A 126 -2.60 18.31 -16.92
N PHE A 127 -2.47 19.51 -16.35
CA PHE A 127 -1.27 19.95 -15.62
C PHE A 127 -1.00 19.16 -14.33
N LEU A 128 -1.96 18.36 -13.84
CA LEU A 128 -1.80 17.49 -12.68
C LEU A 128 -1.27 16.08 -13.03
N THR A 129 -1.05 15.76 -14.31
CA THR A 129 -0.59 14.42 -14.74
C THR A 129 0.91 14.17 -14.51
N GLY A 130 1.62 15.18 -14.01
CA GLY A 130 3.08 15.17 -13.88
C GLY A 130 3.78 15.24 -15.24
N THR A 131 5.10 15.42 -15.23
CA THR A 131 5.90 15.21 -16.44
C THR A 131 5.90 13.71 -16.77
N PRO A 132 5.70 13.31 -18.04
CA PRO A 132 5.79 11.90 -18.41
C PRO A 132 7.10 11.31 -17.91
N ALA A 133 7.03 10.20 -17.18
CA ALA A 133 8.25 9.48 -16.81
C ALA A 133 9.06 9.23 -18.09
N PRO A 134 10.38 9.53 -18.10
CA PRO A 134 11.20 9.26 -19.26
C PRO A 134 11.02 7.78 -19.62
N ARG A 135 10.64 7.50 -20.88
CA ARG A 135 10.54 6.12 -21.37
C ARG A 135 11.89 5.47 -21.16
N VAL A 136 11.97 4.54 -20.21
CA VAL A 136 13.10 3.61 -20.13
C VAL A 136 13.02 2.78 -21.40
N ALA A 137 13.98 2.98 -22.31
CA ALA A 137 14.06 2.17 -23.52
C ALA A 137 14.06 0.69 -23.12
N PRO A 138 13.27 -0.17 -23.79
CA PRO A 138 13.30 -1.59 -23.50
C PRO A 138 14.75 -2.08 -23.62
N LYS A 139 15.23 -2.75 -22.58
CA LYS A 139 16.52 -3.44 -22.62
C LYS A 139 16.49 -4.37 -23.84
N PRO A 140 17.50 -4.35 -24.73
CA PRO A 140 17.55 -5.26 -25.87
C PRO A 140 17.38 -6.70 -25.37
N ALA A 141 16.50 -7.46 -26.02
CA ALA A 141 16.28 -8.86 -25.70
C ALA A 141 17.61 -9.61 -25.80
N GLU A 142 18.05 -10.19 -24.69
CA GLU A 142 19.18 -11.10 -24.66
C GLU A 142 18.78 -12.35 -25.47
N LYS A 143 19.54 -12.65 -26.53
CA LYS A 143 19.28 -13.79 -27.39
C LYS A 143 19.46 -15.07 -26.58
N SER A 144 18.35 -15.75 -26.29
CA SER A 144 18.37 -17.10 -25.72
C SER A 144 18.99 -18.05 -26.74
N ASN A 145 20.22 -18.49 -26.49
CA ASN A 145 20.85 -19.59 -27.21
C ASN A 145 20.32 -20.92 -26.65
N THR A 146 19.10 -21.29 -27.02
CA THR A 146 18.65 -22.68 -26.87
C THR A 146 19.31 -23.53 -27.94
N VAL A 147 20.34 -24.30 -27.55
CA VAL A 147 20.79 -25.46 -28.33
C VAL A 147 19.78 -26.57 -28.11
N ALA A 148 19.10 -26.99 -29.18
CA ALA A 148 18.28 -28.18 -29.19
C ALA A 148 19.18 -29.41 -28.98
N MET A 149 18.98 -30.13 -27.87
CA MET A 149 19.51 -31.49 -27.72
C MET A 149 18.56 -32.45 -28.44
N LYS A 150 19.12 -33.14 -29.44
CA LYS A 150 18.58 -34.39 -30.00
C LYS A 150 18.78 -35.53 -29.00
#